data_AF-A0A7S4NIP9-F1
#
_entry.id   AF-A0A7S4NIP9-F1
#
_cell.length_a   1.000
_cell.length_b   1.000
_cell.length_c   1.000
_cell.angle_alpha   90.00
_cell.angle_beta   90.00
_cell.angle_gamma   90.00
#
_symmetry.space_group_name_H-M   'P 1'
#
loop_
_entity.id
_entity.type
_entity.pdbx_description
1 polymer ?
#
loop_
_entity_poly.entity_id
_entity_poly.type
_entity_poly.pdbx_seq_one_letter_code
_entity_poly.pdbx_strand_id
1 'polypeptide(L)'
;MLLVRNPRHAMIAYHELLFEIDFSTDWQTSYTKKHKVYTVRPPVSDWEHFRDERFDEEIEWWAWYIDFWMEGGVYRDILTHQLANFSWWEQTVMPHGHKYPDLNKFVPPENPTRHYHCVLDIDDCAPVSVLSYENLKDPAKGPAEAEKFSSKLEGKEGISIIEEQARMCVWRELFVNYKGYRTDDNRKNAPEVPKEDEFVFTIPQLEKMVSVMEYTKNKYQGANWANNQGAQDL
;
A
#
# COMPACT_ATOMS: atom_id res chain seq x y z
N MET A 1 7.88 3.02 -9.35
CA MET A 1 6.45 2.76 -9.63
C MET A 1 5.75 2.59 -8.30
N LEU A 2 4.49 3.02 -8.19
CA LEU A 2 3.69 2.90 -6.97
C LEU A 2 2.50 1.98 -7.26
N LEU A 3 2.35 0.90 -6.49
CA LEU A 3 1.17 0.04 -6.57
C LEU A 3 0.20 0.46 -5.46
N VAL A 4 -1.01 0.85 -5.85
CA VAL A 4 -2.07 1.27 -4.92
C VAL A 4 -3.17 0.23 -4.95
N ARG A 5 -3.68 -0.09 -3.75
CA ARG A 5 -4.81 -0.98 -3.53
C ARG A 5 -5.92 -0.20 -2.85
N ASN A 6 -7.17 -0.53 -3.15
CA ASN A 6 -8.31 0.04 -2.44
C ASN A 6 -8.14 -0.18 -0.92
N PRO A 7 -8.31 0.86 -0.08
CA PRO A 7 -8.04 0.76 1.36
C PRO A 7 -8.85 -0.34 2.05
N ARG A 8 -10.08 -0.58 1.59
CA ARG A 8 -10.93 -1.68 2.08
C ARG A 8 -10.22 -3.03 1.97
N HIS A 9 -9.62 -3.31 0.82
CA HIS A 9 -8.95 -4.57 0.57
C HIS A 9 -7.51 -4.58 1.10
N ALA A 10 -6.85 -3.41 1.12
CA ALA A 10 -5.48 -3.26 1.63
C ALA A 10 -5.39 -3.57 3.13
N MET A 11 -6.31 -3.03 3.93
CA MET A 11 -6.30 -3.22 5.38
C MET A 11 -6.59 -4.67 5.80
N ILE A 12 -7.55 -5.33 5.15
CA ILE A 12 -7.83 -6.75 5.40
C ILE A 12 -6.58 -7.58 5.10
N ALA A 13 -5.99 -7.39 3.91
CA ALA A 13 -4.81 -8.16 3.52
C ALA A 13 -3.58 -7.86 4.38
N TYR A 14 -3.41 -6.63 4.84
CA TYR A 14 -2.37 -6.27 5.78
C TYR A 14 -2.53 -7.06 7.09
N HIS A 15 -3.72 -7.08 7.68
CA HIS A 15 -3.99 -7.86 8.89
C HIS A 15 -3.80 -9.37 8.67
N GLU A 16 -4.26 -9.92 7.55
CA GLU A 16 -4.03 -11.34 7.22
C GLU A 16 -2.54 -11.67 7.14
N LEU A 17 -1.73 -10.79 6.52
CA LEU A 17 -0.28 -10.98 6.45
C LEU A 17 0.37 -10.92 7.83
N LEU A 18 -0.03 -9.97 8.68
CA LEU A 18 0.43 -9.89 10.07
C LEU A 18 0.10 -11.17 10.85
N PHE A 19 -1.12 -11.68 10.71
CA PHE A 19 -1.53 -12.94 11.34
C PHE A 19 -0.71 -14.13 10.85
N GLU A 20 -0.47 -14.24 9.53
CA GLU A 20 0.30 -15.34 8.94
C GLU A 20 1.77 -15.36 9.38
N ILE A 21 2.35 -14.19 9.63
CA ILE A 21 3.67 -14.04 10.26
C ILE A 21 3.59 -13.98 11.78
N ASP A 22 2.43 -14.30 12.37
CA ASP A 22 2.23 -14.39 13.82
C ASP A 22 2.74 -13.12 14.52
N PHE A 23 2.29 -11.98 13.99
CA PHE A 23 2.52 -10.61 14.45
C PHE A 23 3.98 -10.29 14.79
N SER A 24 4.94 -10.88 14.06
CA SER A 24 6.35 -10.67 14.32
C SER A 24 6.75 -9.21 14.10
N THR A 25 7.46 -8.63 15.06
CA THR A 25 7.89 -7.22 15.05
C THR A 25 9.32 -7.02 14.56
N ASP A 26 10.03 -8.10 14.21
CA ASP A 26 11.39 -8.06 13.68
C ASP A 26 11.51 -8.78 12.33
N TRP A 27 12.47 -8.31 11.53
CA TRP A 27 12.71 -8.84 10.18
C TRP A 27 13.08 -10.33 10.19
N GLN A 28 13.93 -10.77 11.13
CA GLN A 28 14.45 -12.13 11.14
C GLN A 28 13.32 -13.13 11.36
N THR A 29 12.48 -12.90 12.38
CA THR A 29 11.33 -13.74 12.69
C THR A 29 10.33 -13.72 11.54
N SER A 30 10.01 -12.54 10.99
CA SER A 30 9.10 -12.38 9.85
C SER A 30 9.59 -13.20 8.64
N TYR A 31 10.90 -13.14 8.34
CA TYR A 31 11.51 -13.84 7.22
C TYR A 31 11.41 -15.36 7.35
N THR A 32 11.58 -15.92 8.56
CA THR A 32 11.42 -17.36 8.77
C THR A 32 9.99 -17.84 8.49
N LYS A 33 9.00 -16.96 8.67
CA LYS A 33 7.57 -17.23 8.45
C LYS A 33 7.09 -16.92 7.03
N LYS A 34 7.95 -16.51 6.09
CA LYS A 34 7.58 -16.24 4.69
C LYS A 34 6.79 -17.38 4.02
N HIS A 35 7.06 -18.63 4.41
CA HIS A 35 6.39 -19.81 3.90
C HIS A 35 4.94 -19.97 4.40
N LYS A 36 4.48 -19.14 5.33
CA LYS A 36 3.10 -19.08 5.83
C LYS A 36 2.23 -18.01 5.16
N VAL A 37 2.86 -17.05 4.48
CA VAL A 37 2.16 -15.97 3.81
C VAL A 37 1.30 -16.52 2.66
N TYR A 38 0.05 -16.05 2.59
CA TYR A 38 -1.03 -16.50 1.69
C TYR A 38 -1.44 -17.97 1.86
N THR A 39 -1.55 -18.45 3.10
CA THR A 39 -2.02 -19.82 3.41
C THR A 39 -3.28 -19.88 4.25
N VAL A 40 -3.53 -18.91 5.14
CA VAL A 40 -4.64 -18.93 6.09
C VAL A 40 -5.19 -17.53 6.31
N ARG A 41 -6.44 -17.42 6.78
CA ARG A 41 -6.98 -16.16 7.32
C ARG A 41 -7.11 -16.25 8.84
N PRO A 42 -6.99 -15.12 9.54
CA PRO A 42 -7.33 -15.06 10.95
C PRO A 42 -8.81 -15.38 11.18
N PRO A 43 -9.19 -15.80 12.39
CA PRO A 43 -10.57 -15.75 12.85
C PRO A 43 -11.17 -14.35 12.61
N VAL A 44 -12.44 -14.29 12.25
CA VAL A 44 -13.15 -13.01 12.05
C VAL A 44 -13.12 -12.15 13.31
N SER A 45 -13.20 -12.78 14.50
CA SER A 45 -13.09 -12.07 15.79
C SER A 45 -11.76 -11.35 15.98
N ASP A 46 -10.65 -11.96 15.55
CA ASP A 46 -9.32 -11.36 15.68
C ASP A 46 -9.20 -10.16 14.73
N TRP A 47 -9.77 -10.28 13.53
CA TRP A 47 -9.91 -9.16 12.61
C TRP A 47 -10.77 -8.04 13.18
N GLU A 48 -11.94 -8.33 13.75
CA GLU A 48 -12.82 -7.32 14.32
C GLU A 48 -12.12 -6.55 15.45
N HIS A 49 -11.38 -7.27 16.31
CA HIS A 49 -10.57 -6.66 17.35
C HIS A 49 -9.49 -5.74 16.77
N PHE A 50 -8.69 -6.22 15.82
CA PHE A 50 -7.68 -5.40 15.15
C PHE A 50 -8.30 -4.17 14.47
N ARG A 51 -9.38 -4.36 13.71
CA ARG A 51 -10.13 -3.31 13.02
C ARG A 51 -10.57 -2.25 14.01
N ASP A 52 -11.21 -2.63 15.11
CA ASP A 52 -11.79 -1.67 16.04
C ASP A 52 -10.73 -0.92 16.85
N GLU A 53 -9.56 -1.52 17.07
CA GLU A 53 -8.45 -0.86 17.77
C GLU A 53 -7.57 0.02 16.86
N ARG A 54 -7.39 -0.37 15.60
CA ARG A 54 -6.34 0.18 14.73
C ARG A 54 -6.85 0.92 13.51
N PHE A 55 -8.13 0.79 13.18
CA PHE A 55 -8.67 1.28 11.92
C PHE A 55 -8.30 2.74 11.62
N ASP A 56 -8.49 3.64 12.58
CA ASP A 56 -8.25 5.07 12.40
C ASP A 56 -6.79 5.39 12.07
N GLU A 57 -5.84 4.66 12.67
CA GLU A 57 -4.41 4.85 12.36
C GLU A 57 -4.07 4.25 10.98
N GLU A 58 -4.54 3.03 10.71
CA GLU A 58 -4.19 2.28 9.50
C GLU A 58 -4.73 2.94 8.22
N ILE A 59 -5.91 3.57 8.28
CA ILE A 59 -6.44 4.31 7.13
C ILE A 59 -5.64 5.59 6.84
N GLU A 60 -5.12 6.25 7.86
CA GLU A 60 -4.25 7.41 7.68
C GLU A 60 -2.87 6.99 7.17
N TRP A 61 -2.33 5.87 7.66
CA TRP A 61 -1.12 5.26 7.10
C TRP A 61 -1.25 4.92 5.61
N TRP A 62 -2.41 4.47 5.17
CA TRP A 62 -2.67 4.20 3.75
C TRP A 62 -2.53 5.47 2.89
N ALA A 63 -3.11 6.59 3.30
CA ALA A 63 -2.96 7.86 2.59
C ALA A 63 -1.54 8.42 2.71
N TRP A 64 -0.93 8.30 3.89
CA TRP A 64 0.45 8.73 4.14
C TRP A 64 1.44 8.01 3.21
N TYR A 65 1.25 6.70 2.99
CA TYR A 65 2.08 5.91 2.08
C TYR A 65 2.05 6.48 0.65
N ILE A 66 0.86 6.84 0.16
CA ILE A 66 0.71 7.46 -1.15
C ILE A 66 1.42 8.81 -1.16
N ASP A 67 1.17 9.63 -0.14
CA ASP A 67 1.78 10.95 0.02
C ASP A 67 3.30 10.90 -0.01
N PHE A 68 3.88 10.01 0.78
CA PHE A 68 5.31 9.82 0.90
C PHE A 68 5.94 9.56 -0.46
N TRP A 69 5.44 8.57 -1.21
CA TRP A 69 6.03 8.23 -2.51
C TRP A 69 5.72 9.29 -3.57
N MET A 70 4.49 9.78 -3.66
CA MET A 70 4.12 10.77 -4.67
C MET A 70 4.93 12.07 -4.53
N GLU A 71 5.32 12.44 -3.31
CA GLU A 71 6.09 13.66 -3.04
C GLU A 71 7.60 13.47 -2.95
N GLY A 72 8.10 12.30 -3.35
CA GLY A 72 9.54 12.05 -3.41
C GLY A 72 10.17 11.76 -2.03
N GLY A 73 9.42 11.13 -1.14
CA GLY A 73 9.84 10.74 0.21
C GLY A 73 9.90 11.89 1.20
N VAL A 74 9.10 12.93 1.00
CA VAL A 74 8.93 14.00 1.98
C VAL A 74 8.19 13.46 3.19
N TYR A 75 8.72 13.70 4.40
CA TYR A 75 8.04 13.28 5.61
C TYR A 75 6.80 14.12 5.89
N ARG A 76 5.74 13.44 6.27
CA ARG A 76 4.50 14.01 6.80
C ARG A 76 4.16 13.36 8.13
N ASP A 77 3.44 14.10 8.96
CA ASP A 77 2.72 13.54 10.10
C ASP A 77 1.61 12.63 9.58
N ILE A 78 1.47 11.43 10.16
CA ILE A 78 0.56 10.41 9.63
C ILE A 78 -0.90 10.82 9.78
N LEU A 79 -1.27 11.36 10.94
CA LEU A 79 -2.68 11.65 11.24
C LEU A 79 -3.18 12.95 10.61
N THR A 80 -2.33 13.97 10.51
CA THR A 80 -2.70 15.29 9.98
C THR A 80 -2.31 15.48 8.52
N HIS A 81 -1.45 14.60 7.97
CA HIS A 81 -0.84 14.72 6.64
C HIS A 81 -0.12 16.03 6.38
N GLN A 82 0.25 16.76 7.43
CA GLN A 82 1.02 17.98 7.32
C GLN A 82 2.52 17.67 7.23
N LEU A 83 3.30 18.59 6.65
CA LEU A 83 4.74 18.45 6.52
C LEU A 83 5.40 18.18 7.88
N ALA A 84 6.37 17.27 7.93
CA ALA A 84 7.10 16.92 9.13
C ALA A 84 8.62 16.92 8.90
N ASN A 85 9.37 16.98 10.00
CA ASN A 85 10.80 16.70 10.00
C ASN A 85 11.03 15.25 10.44
N PHE A 86 12.26 14.76 10.27
CA PHE A 86 12.60 13.38 10.64
C PHE A 86 12.35 13.08 12.13
N SER A 87 12.65 14.01 13.03
CA SER A 87 12.48 13.80 14.48
C SER A 87 11.02 13.65 14.88
N TRP A 88 10.11 14.40 14.25
CA TRP A 88 8.68 14.23 14.46
C TRP A 88 8.20 12.90 13.89
N TRP A 89 8.60 12.60 12.65
CA TRP A 89 8.25 11.35 11.99
C TRP A 89 8.65 10.13 12.82
N GLU A 90 9.90 10.09 13.33
CA GLU A 90 10.40 9.00 14.18
C GLU A 90 9.51 8.77 15.42
N GLN A 91 9.05 9.85 16.07
CA GLN A 91 8.14 9.77 17.22
C GLN A 91 6.76 9.22 16.84
N THR A 92 6.30 9.46 15.62
CA THR A 92 4.99 8.99 15.14
C THR A 92 5.02 7.55 14.61
N VAL A 93 6.14 7.10 14.02
CA VAL A 93 6.23 5.80 13.32
C VAL A 93 6.84 4.67 14.15
N MET A 94 7.60 5.01 15.19
CA MET A 94 8.21 4.02 16.09
C MET A 94 7.57 4.07 17.48
N PRO A 95 6.30 3.65 17.64
CA PRO A 95 5.71 3.53 18.96
C PRO A 95 6.32 2.27 19.61
N HIS A 96 7.51 2.39 20.18
CA HIS A 96 8.10 1.39 21.09
C HIS A 96 7.30 1.33 22.41
N GLY A 97 5.97 1.16 22.33
CA GLY A 97 5.03 1.32 23.44
C GLY A 97 4.75 2.78 23.82
N HIS A 98 5.17 3.75 23.01
CA HIS A 98 4.87 5.17 23.24
C HIS A 98 3.54 5.57 22.60
N LYS A 99 2.73 6.34 23.34
CA LYS A 99 1.53 6.98 22.79
C LYS A 99 1.94 7.95 21.68
N TYR A 100 1.08 8.09 20.68
CA TYR A 100 1.24 9.11 19.64
C TYR A 100 1.50 10.49 20.28
N PRO A 101 2.44 11.30 19.74
CA PRO A 101 2.76 12.59 20.32
C PRO A 101 1.56 13.55 20.32
N ASP A 102 1.56 14.49 21.27
CA ASP A 102 0.49 15.50 21.36
C ASP A 102 0.49 16.43 20.13
N LEU A 103 -0.51 16.29 19.28
CA LEU A 103 -0.69 17.09 18.06
C LEU A 103 -0.77 18.60 18.33
N ASN A 104 -1.14 19.04 19.54
CA ASN A 104 -1.15 20.47 19.87
C ASN A 104 0.27 21.09 19.91
N LYS A 105 1.30 20.25 20.02
CA LYS A 105 2.71 20.67 19.99
C LYS A 105 3.31 20.58 18.59
N PHE A 106 2.57 20.05 17.64
CA PHE A 106 3.04 19.89 16.28
C PHE A 106 2.99 21.24 15.54
N VAL A 107 4.14 21.61 14.97
CA VAL A 107 4.26 22.77 14.09
C VAL A 107 4.91 22.28 12.80
N PRO A 108 4.21 22.35 11.66
CA PRO A 108 4.80 21.97 10.38
C PRO A 108 6.07 22.78 10.11
N PRO A 109 7.19 22.14 9.71
CA PRO A 109 8.40 22.86 9.37
C PRO A 109 8.24 23.59 8.04
N GLU A 110 8.86 24.76 7.91
CA GLU A 110 8.94 25.46 6.61
C GLU A 110 9.71 24.65 5.57
N ASN A 111 10.73 23.91 6.02
CA ASN A 111 11.57 23.05 5.18
C ASN A 111 11.42 21.60 5.66
N PRO A 112 10.54 20.79 5.04
CA PRO A 112 10.35 19.42 5.45
C PRO A 112 11.59 18.58 5.14
N THR A 113 11.81 17.56 5.96
CA THR A 113 12.90 16.62 5.72
C THR A 113 12.46 15.57 4.71
N ARG A 114 13.38 15.17 3.84
CA ARG A 114 13.20 14.07 2.89
C ARG A 114 13.88 12.81 3.43
N HIS A 115 13.34 11.64 3.14
CA HIS A 115 13.94 10.36 3.51
C HIS A 115 15.35 10.23 2.93
N TYR A 116 16.31 9.72 3.70
CA TYR A 116 17.73 9.71 3.30
C TYR A 116 17.98 8.90 2.03
N HIS A 117 17.33 7.74 1.86
CA HIS A 117 17.41 6.96 0.62
C HIS A 117 16.95 7.75 -0.62
N CYS A 118 15.95 8.63 -0.48
CA CYS A 118 15.49 9.50 -1.56
C CYS A 118 16.46 10.64 -1.90
N VAL A 119 17.50 10.84 -1.09
CA VAL A 119 18.53 11.85 -1.29
C VAL A 119 19.84 11.21 -1.73
N LEU A 120 20.17 10.04 -1.20
CA LEU A 120 21.48 9.42 -1.35
C LEU A 120 21.52 8.33 -2.43
N ASP A 121 20.46 7.52 -2.55
CA ASP A 121 20.54 6.23 -3.26
C ASP A 121 19.45 6.06 -4.34
N ILE A 122 18.45 6.94 -4.38
CA ILE A 122 17.33 6.90 -5.34
C ILE A 122 17.27 8.25 -6.07
N ASP A 123 17.64 8.27 -7.35
CA ASP A 123 17.73 9.50 -8.16
C ASP A 123 16.38 10.20 -8.35
N ASP A 124 15.27 9.44 -8.41
CA ASP A 124 13.92 9.96 -8.52
C ASP A 124 13.00 9.19 -7.56
N CYS A 125 12.82 9.74 -6.37
CA CYS A 125 12.02 9.10 -5.32
C CYS A 125 10.50 9.26 -5.53
N ALA A 126 10.08 9.82 -6.67
CA ALA A 126 8.68 9.87 -7.06
C ALA A 126 8.34 8.72 -8.04
N PRO A 127 7.11 8.19 -8.01
CA PRO A 127 6.74 7.13 -8.93
C PRO A 127 6.58 7.65 -10.36
N VAL A 128 7.32 7.03 -11.29
CA VAL A 128 7.15 7.23 -12.75
C VAL A 128 5.79 6.75 -13.29
N SER A 129 5.06 5.97 -12.50
CA SER A 129 3.74 5.43 -12.81
C SER A 129 3.08 4.92 -11.53
N VAL A 130 1.77 5.14 -11.43
CA VAL A 130 0.90 4.55 -10.40
C VAL A 130 0.12 3.41 -11.03
N LEU A 131 -0.04 2.29 -10.33
CA LEU A 131 -0.75 1.11 -10.79
C LEU A 131 -1.85 0.75 -9.79
N SER A 132 -3.02 0.35 -10.27
CA SER A 132 -4.09 -0.19 -9.43
C SER A 132 -3.98 -1.71 -9.35
N TYR A 133 -3.87 -2.24 -8.14
CA TYR A 133 -3.88 -3.68 -7.91
C TYR A 133 -5.20 -4.33 -8.37
N GLU A 134 -6.32 -3.68 -8.11
CA GLU A 134 -7.64 -4.15 -8.55
C GLU A 134 -7.75 -4.18 -10.08
N ASN A 135 -7.30 -3.15 -10.77
CA ASN A 135 -7.29 -3.16 -12.24
C ASN A 135 -6.34 -4.24 -12.78
N LEU A 136 -5.18 -4.45 -12.15
CA LEU A 136 -4.21 -5.46 -12.58
C LEU A 136 -4.78 -6.89 -12.53
N LYS A 137 -5.64 -7.17 -11.54
CA LYS A 137 -6.33 -8.46 -11.40
C LYS A 137 -7.59 -8.60 -12.25
N ASP A 138 -8.18 -7.48 -12.68
CA ASP A 138 -9.41 -7.48 -13.44
C ASP A 138 -9.20 -8.08 -14.85
N PRO A 139 -10.02 -9.04 -15.31
CA PRO A 139 -9.81 -9.66 -16.62
C PRO A 139 -9.89 -8.72 -17.82
N ALA A 140 -10.64 -7.62 -17.72
CA ALA A 140 -10.81 -6.66 -18.79
C ALA A 140 -9.74 -5.55 -18.76
N LYS A 141 -9.35 -5.09 -17.56
CA LYS A 141 -8.38 -3.98 -17.38
C LYS A 141 -6.95 -4.46 -17.17
N GLY A 142 -6.76 -5.67 -16.65
CA GLY A 142 -5.47 -6.23 -16.26
C GLY A 142 -4.41 -6.24 -17.35
N PRO A 143 -4.73 -6.61 -18.60
CA PRO A 143 -3.76 -6.53 -19.70
C PRO A 143 -3.22 -5.10 -19.92
N ALA A 144 -4.08 -4.08 -19.86
CA ALA A 144 -3.66 -2.69 -20.02
C ALA A 144 -2.85 -2.18 -18.82
N GLU A 145 -3.26 -2.55 -17.60
CA GLU A 145 -2.52 -2.23 -16.37
C GLU A 145 -1.13 -2.90 -16.33
N ALA A 146 -1.03 -4.14 -16.83
CA ALA A 146 0.23 -4.87 -16.96
C ALA A 146 1.14 -4.25 -18.03
N GLU A 147 0.57 -3.81 -19.16
CA GLU A 147 1.35 -3.13 -20.21
C GLU A 147 1.91 -1.79 -19.73
N LYS A 148 1.13 -1.06 -18.93
CA LYS A 148 1.59 0.16 -18.25
C LYS A 148 2.77 -0.13 -17.32
N PHE A 149 2.79 -1.26 -16.62
CA PHE A 149 3.96 -1.67 -15.82
C PHE A 149 5.18 -1.98 -16.70
N SER A 150 5.02 -2.82 -17.73
CA SER A 150 6.15 -3.26 -18.57
C SER A 150 6.78 -2.11 -19.36
N SER A 151 5.97 -1.24 -19.96
CA SER A 151 6.45 -0.09 -20.75
C SER A 151 7.32 0.88 -19.95
N LYS A 152 7.15 0.96 -18.62
CA LYS A 152 7.99 1.80 -17.75
C LYS A 152 9.34 1.17 -17.40
N LEU A 153 9.44 -0.15 -17.56
CA LEU A 153 10.67 -0.90 -17.32
C LEU A 153 11.49 -1.14 -18.59
N GLU A 154 10.90 -0.95 -19.77
CA GLU A 154 11.61 -1.08 -21.04
C GLU A 154 12.85 -0.16 -21.11
N GLY A 155 13.96 -0.73 -21.56
CA GLY A 155 15.23 -0.01 -21.70
C GLY A 155 15.88 0.40 -20.38
N LYS A 156 15.34 0.00 -19.22
CA LYS A 156 15.99 0.23 -17.92
C LYS A 156 17.14 -0.73 -17.72
N GLU A 157 18.27 -0.18 -17.28
CA GLU A 157 19.48 -0.95 -17.01
C GLU A 157 19.22 -2.04 -15.96
N GLY A 158 19.79 -3.23 -16.17
CA GLY A 158 19.66 -4.34 -15.24
C GLY A 158 18.31 -5.07 -15.27
N ILE A 159 17.35 -4.65 -16.08
CA ILE A 159 16.03 -5.28 -16.18
C ILE A 159 15.82 -5.90 -17.57
N SER A 160 15.71 -7.22 -17.61
CA SER A 160 15.33 -7.95 -18.82
C SER A 160 13.81 -8.01 -18.92
N ILE A 161 13.24 -7.37 -19.94
CA ILE A 161 11.79 -7.39 -20.19
C ILE A 161 11.46 -8.42 -21.26
N ILE A 162 10.41 -9.21 -21.00
CA ILE A 162 9.87 -10.15 -21.97
C ILE A 162 9.29 -9.42 -23.18
N GLU A 163 9.34 -10.07 -24.33
CA GLU A 163 8.79 -9.53 -25.58
C GLU A 163 7.31 -9.16 -25.43
N GLU A 164 6.89 -8.07 -26.07
CA GLU A 164 5.55 -7.49 -25.94
C GLU A 164 4.44 -8.53 -26.19
N GLN A 165 4.59 -9.33 -27.24
CA GLN A 165 3.67 -10.43 -27.59
C GLN A 165 3.49 -11.48 -26.49
N ALA A 166 4.48 -11.66 -25.61
CA ALA A 166 4.44 -12.65 -24.54
C ALA A 166 3.80 -12.10 -23.25
N ARG A 167 3.68 -10.77 -23.09
CA ARG A 167 3.22 -10.13 -21.85
C ARG A 167 1.80 -10.53 -21.47
N MET A 168 0.88 -10.51 -22.44
CA MET A 168 -0.50 -10.94 -22.20
C MET A 168 -0.58 -12.41 -21.80
N CYS A 169 0.24 -13.26 -22.41
CA CYS A 169 0.31 -14.68 -22.06
C CYS A 169 0.78 -14.85 -20.61
N VAL A 170 1.87 -14.18 -20.23
CA VAL A 170 2.40 -14.22 -18.85
C VAL A 170 1.38 -13.67 -17.85
N TRP A 171 0.76 -12.52 -18.14
CA TRP A 171 -0.28 -11.96 -17.29
C TRP A 171 -1.44 -12.97 -17.08
N ARG A 172 -1.91 -13.63 -18.15
CA ARG A 172 -2.96 -14.64 -18.06
C ARG A 172 -2.51 -15.84 -17.22
N GLU A 173 -1.30 -16.34 -17.42
CA GLU A 173 -0.79 -17.45 -16.62
C GLU A 173 -0.69 -17.10 -15.13
N LEU A 174 -0.31 -15.87 -14.79
CA LEU A 174 -0.16 -15.41 -13.41
C LEU A 174 -1.50 -15.11 -12.73
N PHE A 175 -2.38 -14.36 -13.38
CA PHE A 175 -3.60 -13.82 -12.76
C PHE A 175 -4.87 -14.61 -13.06
N VAL A 176 -4.96 -15.27 -14.22
CA VAL A 176 -6.14 -16.07 -14.60
C VAL A 176 -5.94 -17.55 -14.26
N ASN A 177 -4.75 -18.08 -14.54
CA ASN A 177 -4.44 -19.50 -14.30
C ASN A 177 -3.71 -19.75 -12.99
N TYR A 178 -3.40 -18.71 -12.21
CA TYR A 178 -2.78 -18.80 -10.88
C TYR A 178 -1.47 -19.60 -10.84
N LYS A 179 -0.64 -19.53 -11.89
CA LYS A 179 0.65 -20.25 -11.97
C LYS A 179 1.83 -19.52 -11.30
N GLY A 180 1.56 -18.38 -10.66
CA GLY A 180 2.57 -17.59 -9.93
C GLY A 180 2.88 -18.12 -8.53
N TYR A 181 3.58 -17.28 -7.76
CA TYR A 181 3.67 -17.47 -6.30
C TYR A 181 2.29 -17.42 -5.66
N ARG A 182 2.19 -17.88 -4.41
CA ARG A 182 0.92 -17.78 -3.67
C ARG A 182 0.49 -16.31 -3.57
N THR A 183 -0.79 -16.11 -3.74
CA THR A 183 -1.50 -14.84 -3.67
C THR A 183 -2.71 -14.99 -2.75
N ASP A 184 -3.44 -13.91 -2.53
CA ASP A 184 -4.69 -13.93 -1.76
C ASP A 184 -5.72 -14.96 -2.28
N ASP A 185 -5.69 -15.26 -3.58
CA ASP A 185 -6.58 -16.27 -4.18
C ASP A 185 -6.28 -17.70 -3.68
N ASN A 186 -5.08 -17.97 -3.18
CA ASN A 186 -4.74 -19.26 -2.57
C ASN A 186 -5.46 -19.51 -1.24
N ARG A 187 -5.93 -18.45 -0.55
CA ARG A 187 -6.73 -18.58 0.68
C ARG A 187 -8.18 -18.98 0.39
N LYS A 188 -8.70 -18.68 -0.81
CA LYS A 188 -10.13 -18.81 -1.17
C LYS A 188 -10.66 -20.24 -1.15
N ASN A 189 -9.79 -21.24 -1.33
CA ASN A 189 -10.18 -22.63 -1.50
C ASN A 189 -9.99 -23.48 -0.23
N ALA A 190 -9.59 -22.90 0.89
CA ALA A 190 -9.42 -23.63 2.14
C ALA A 190 -10.78 -23.71 2.88
N PRO A 191 -11.39 -24.90 3.06
CA PRO A 191 -12.76 -25.06 3.53
C PRO A 191 -13.00 -24.62 4.99
N GLU A 192 -11.94 -24.46 5.78
CA GLU A 192 -11.99 -24.02 7.18
C GLU A 192 -11.55 -22.56 7.35
N VAL A 193 -11.29 -21.85 6.25
CA VAL A 193 -10.82 -20.47 6.28
C VAL A 193 -12.02 -19.54 6.06
N PRO A 194 -12.23 -18.53 6.93
CA PRO A 194 -13.28 -17.53 6.74
C PRO A 194 -13.21 -16.94 5.33
N LYS A 195 -14.37 -16.60 4.76
CA LYS A 195 -14.43 -15.96 3.45
C LYS A 195 -14.08 -14.48 3.57
N GLU A 196 -13.53 -13.90 2.51
CA GLU A 196 -13.14 -12.48 2.48
C GLU A 196 -14.32 -11.53 2.76
N ASP A 197 -15.54 -11.91 2.35
CA ASP A 197 -16.76 -11.12 2.57
C ASP A 197 -17.25 -11.11 4.03
N GLU A 198 -16.68 -11.95 4.90
CA GLU A 198 -16.92 -11.92 6.35
C GLU A 198 -16.09 -10.83 7.06
N PHE A 199 -15.03 -10.32 6.41
CA PHE A 199 -14.17 -9.25 6.94
C PHE A 199 -14.77 -7.88 6.63
N VAL A 200 -15.86 -7.55 7.34
CA VAL A 200 -16.62 -6.32 7.10
C VAL A 200 -16.11 -5.14 7.92
N PHE A 201 -16.29 -3.94 7.38
CA PHE A 201 -16.14 -2.67 8.10
C PHE A 201 -17.51 -2.14 8.50
N THR A 202 -17.54 -1.37 9.58
CA THR A 202 -18.74 -0.63 9.99
C THR A 202 -19.01 0.54 9.05
N ILE A 203 -20.23 1.08 9.05
CA ILE A 203 -20.59 2.24 8.22
C ILE A 203 -19.68 3.45 8.52
N PRO A 204 -19.44 3.87 9.78
CA PRO A 204 -18.53 4.98 10.08
C PRO A 204 -17.11 4.77 9.55
N GLN A 205 -16.60 3.53 9.61
CA GLN A 205 -15.29 3.19 9.06
C GLN A 205 -15.27 3.32 7.53
N LEU A 206 -16.32 2.86 6.84
CA LEU A 206 -16.44 3.05 5.38
C LEU A 206 -16.52 4.53 5.00
N GLU A 207 -17.27 5.34 5.75
CA GLU A 207 -17.34 6.80 5.53
C GLU A 207 -15.97 7.46 5.71
N LYS A 208 -15.21 7.05 6.73
CA LYS A 208 -13.84 7.54 6.95
C LYS A 208 -12.90 7.12 5.80
N MET A 209 -12.99 5.88 5.31
CA MET A 209 -12.23 5.46 4.13
C MET A 209 -12.54 6.32 2.91
N VAL A 210 -13.82 6.61 2.66
CA VAL A 210 -14.24 7.50 1.56
C VAL A 210 -13.63 8.88 1.73
N SER A 211 -13.71 9.46 2.93
CA SER A 211 -13.11 10.77 3.21
C SER A 211 -11.60 10.79 2.96
N VAL A 212 -10.87 9.74 3.34
CA VAL A 212 -9.42 9.63 3.11
C VAL A 212 -9.10 9.44 1.62
N MET A 213 -9.89 8.64 0.90
CA MET A 213 -9.76 8.52 -0.56
C MET A 213 -10.04 9.85 -1.27
N GLU A 214 -11.05 10.60 -0.84
CA GLU A 214 -11.36 11.93 -1.38
C GLU A 214 -10.24 12.92 -1.09
N TYR A 215 -9.64 12.89 0.10
CA TYR A 215 -8.44 13.68 0.41
C TYR A 215 -7.33 13.41 -0.61
N THR A 216 -6.94 12.14 -0.78
CA THR A 216 -5.87 11.74 -1.71
C THR A 216 -6.20 12.16 -3.14
N LYS A 217 -7.42 11.87 -3.60
CA LYS A 217 -7.88 12.24 -4.95
C LYS A 217 -7.83 13.75 -5.17
N ASN A 218 -8.41 14.54 -4.26
CA ASN A 218 -8.48 15.99 -4.40
C ASN A 218 -7.08 16.62 -4.43
N LYS A 219 -6.15 16.09 -3.62
CA LYS A 219 -4.76 16.55 -3.61
C LYS A 219 -4.07 16.31 -4.95
N TYR A 220 -4.14 15.09 -5.47
CA TYR A 220 -3.41 14.67 -6.67
C TYR A 220 -4.12 15.01 -7.99
N GLN A 221 -5.38 15.43 -7.95
CA GLN A 221 -6.07 16.06 -9.08
C GLN A 221 -5.95 17.59 -9.10
N GLY A 222 -5.29 18.19 -8.10
CA GLY A 222 -5.07 19.63 -8.02
C GLY A 222 -4.14 20.17 -9.11
N ALA A 223 -4.19 21.49 -9.32
CA ALA A 223 -3.43 22.16 -10.39
C ALA A 223 -1.92 21.89 -10.35
N ASN A 224 -1.34 21.70 -9.16
CA ASN A 224 0.08 21.39 -8.98
C ASN A 224 0.48 20.00 -9.54
N TRP A 225 -0.50 19.12 -9.74
CA TRP A 225 -0.31 17.74 -10.20
C TRP A 225 -0.89 17.48 -11.59
N ALA A 226 -1.48 18.50 -12.24
CA ALA A 226 -2.17 18.36 -13.53
C ALA A 226 -1.26 17.80 -14.64
N ASN A 227 0.05 18.09 -14.58
CA ASN A 227 1.03 17.60 -15.56
C ASN A 227 1.78 16.34 -15.10
N ASN A 228 1.48 15.82 -13.91
CA ASN A 228 2.10 14.60 -13.40
C ASN A 228 1.26 13.39 -13.81
N GLN A 229 1.73 12.63 -14.81
CA GLN A 229 1.00 11.47 -15.32
C GLN A 229 0.70 10.42 -14.24
N GLY A 230 1.64 10.18 -13.31
CA GLY A 230 1.43 9.26 -12.20
C GLY A 230 0.31 9.72 -11.26
N ALA A 231 0.16 11.03 -11.05
CA ALA A 231 -0.95 11.57 -10.27
C ALA A 231 -2.29 11.45 -11.00
N GLN A 232 -2.31 11.52 -12.34
CA GLN A 232 -3.52 11.32 -13.15
C GLN A 232 -3.97 9.84 -13.18
N ASP A 233 -3.07 8.94 -12.82
CA ASP A 233 -3.31 7.49 -12.77
C ASP A 233 -3.86 7.00 -11.42
N LEU A 234 -3.93 7.89 -10.41
CA LEU A 234 -4.39 7.62 -9.04
C LEU A 234 -5.91 7.81 -8.89
#